data_AF-A0A8H6WPS1-F1
#
_entry.id   AF-A0A8H6WPS1-F1
#
_cell.length_a   1.000
_cell.length_b   1.000
_cell.length_c   1.000
_cell.angle_alpha   90.00
_cell.angle_beta   90.00
_cell.angle_gamma   90.00
#
_symmetry.space_group_name_H-M   'P 1'
#
loop_
_entity.id
_entity.type
_entity.pdbx_description
1 polymer ?
#
loop_
_entity_poly.entity_id
_entity_poly.type
_entity_poly.pdbx_seq_one_letter_code
_entity_poly.pdbx_strand_id
1 'polypeptide(L)'
;MRLEVVHVLCVCSLIAARAFGLVDTTSGILCGDESGGVISFKGIPFAQPPIGPLRWKPPVPFAPPSPNAHNNIFNATTLGPACISQFPFANAELDKKLFNTPAVPPEEAEDCLFLNVWEPALGLKNSGRKLPVIVWFFGGGLAFGTASLPMYGASLAKNQGIVFVSFNYRTNVFGFFFPGSARRSSLDW
;
A
#
# COMPACT_ATOMS: atom_id res chain seq x y z
N MET A 1 -34.12 -31.87 -42.71
CA MET A 1 -33.72 -31.22 -41.44
C MET A 1 -32.74 -30.10 -41.77
N ARG A 2 -33.20 -28.84 -41.76
CA ARG A 2 -32.33 -27.65 -41.91
C ARG A 2 -31.87 -27.25 -40.52
N LEU A 3 -30.56 -27.22 -40.27
CA LEU A 3 -29.99 -26.62 -39.07
C LEU A 3 -29.87 -25.11 -39.28
N GLU A 4 -30.57 -24.34 -38.47
CA GLU A 4 -30.34 -22.90 -38.35
C GLU A 4 -29.24 -22.65 -37.32
N VAL A 5 -28.20 -21.94 -37.74
CA VAL A 5 -27.08 -21.52 -36.89
C VAL A 5 -27.48 -20.24 -36.17
N VAL A 6 -27.86 -20.35 -34.90
CA VAL A 6 -28.12 -19.20 -34.03
C VAL A 6 -26.79 -18.55 -33.66
N HIS A 7 -26.50 -17.37 -34.22
CA HIS A 7 -25.40 -16.53 -33.80
C HIS A 7 -25.75 -15.87 -32.46
N VAL A 8 -25.16 -16.37 -31.37
CA VAL A 8 -25.17 -15.68 -30.07
C VAL A 8 -24.18 -14.52 -30.14
N LEU A 9 -24.70 -13.31 -30.37
CA LEU A 9 -23.94 -12.08 -30.20
C LEU A 9 -23.70 -11.86 -28.70
N CYS A 10 -22.51 -12.22 -28.24
CA CYS A 10 -22.00 -11.84 -26.92
C CYS A 10 -21.73 -10.33 -26.95
N VAL A 11 -22.67 -9.54 -26.44
CA VAL A 11 -22.45 -8.11 -26.19
C VAL A 11 -21.50 -8.01 -25.00
N CYS A 12 -20.21 -7.91 -25.30
CA CYS A 12 -19.19 -7.58 -24.32
C CYS A 12 -19.40 -6.10 -23.95
N SER A 13 -20.21 -5.84 -22.94
CA SER A 13 -20.31 -4.51 -22.34
C SER A 13 -18.96 -4.16 -21.75
N LEU A 14 -18.20 -3.32 -22.47
CA LEU A 14 -17.05 -2.61 -21.95
C LEU A 14 -17.55 -1.70 -20.83
N ILE A 15 -17.54 -2.20 -19.59
CA ILE A 15 -17.59 -1.35 -18.41
C ILE A 15 -16.27 -0.58 -18.44
N ALA A 16 -16.28 0.62 -18.99
CA ALA A 16 -15.20 1.57 -18.81
C ALA A 16 -15.11 1.81 -17.30
N ALA A 17 -14.09 1.23 -16.65
CA ALA A 17 -13.74 1.59 -15.29
C ALA A 17 -13.50 3.11 -15.29
N ARG A 18 -14.38 3.86 -14.62
CA ARG A 18 -14.15 5.29 -14.43
C ARG A 18 -12.85 5.42 -13.63
N ALA A 19 -11.82 6.00 -14.22
CA ALA A 19 -10.61 6.42 -13.51
C ALA A 19 -10.98 7.54 -12.53
N PHE A 20 -11.50 7.17 -11.37
CA PHE A 20 -11.61 8.06 -10.22
C PHE A 20 -10.25 8.18 -9.55
N GLY A 21 -9.96 9.35 -8.98
CA GLY A 21 -8.75 9.52 -8.18
C GLY A 21 -7.45 9.50 -8.98
N LEU A 22 -7.37 10.17 -10.14
CA LEU A 22 -6.04 10.59 -10.64
C LEU A 22 -5.50 11.70 -9.73
N VAL A 23 -4.31 11.46 -9.15
CA VAL A 23 -3.61 12.41 -8.28
C VAL A 23 -2.16 12.50 -8.72
N ASP A 24 -1.72 13.71 -9.01
CA ASP A 24 -0.32 13.99 -9.33
C ASP A 24 0.51 14.07 -8.04
N THR A 25 1.67 13.44 -8.06
CA THR A 25 2.61 13.39 -6.94
C THR A 25 4.03 13.63 -7.45
N THR A 26 4.97 13.87 -6.53
CA THR A 26 6.39 13.97 -6.87
C THR A 26 6.97 12.68 -7.49
N SER A 27 6.26 11.56 -7.35
CA SER A 27 6.68 10.24 -7.82
C SER A 27 5.92 9.77 -9.08
N GLY A 28 5.05 10.61 -9.65
CA GLY A 28 4.20 10.29 -10.80
C GLY A 28 2.70 10.36 -10.48
N ILE A 29 1.87 10.02 -11.46
CA ILE A 29 0.42 10.07 -11.33
C ILE A 29 -0.09 8.77 -10.71
N LEU A 30 -0.85 8.85 -9.64
CA LEU A 30 -1.52 7.70 -9.02
C LEU A 30 -2.95 7.58 -9.56
N CYS A 31 -3.37 6.38 -9.92
CA CYS A 31 -4.77 6.04 -10.17
C CYS A 31 -5.30 5.22 -9.00
N GLY A 32 -6.19 5.83 -8.21
CA GLY A 32 -6.85 5.18 -7.08
C GLY A 32 -8.12 4.43 -7.47
N ASP A 33 -8.86 4.01 -6.44
CA ASP A 33 -10.18 3.39 -6.52
C ASP A 33 -11.16 4.13 -5.60
N GLU A 34 -12.45 4.12 -5.94
CA GLU A 34 -13.51 4.67 -5.10
C GLU A 34 -14.54 3.58 -4.79
N SER A 35 -14.71 3.28 -3.50
CA SER A 35 -15.67 2.27 -3.05
C SER A 35 -16.23 2.62 -1.67
N GLY A 36 -17.53 2.39 -1.49
CA GLY A 36 -18.19 2.57 -0.19
C GLY A 36 -18.17 4.00 0.36
N GLY A 37 -17.95 5.01 -0.48
CA GLY A 37 -17.79 6.42 -0.07
C GLY A 37 -16.38 6.77 0.41
N VAL A 38 -15.37 5.99 0.00
CA VAL A 38 -13.95 6.22 0.29
C VAL A 38 -13.18 6.18 -1.02
N ILE A 39 -12.32 7.16 -1.23
CA ILE A 39 -11.28 7.13 -2.26
C ILE A 39 -10.04 6.53 -1.62
N SER A 40 -9.41 5.57 -2.30
CA SER A 40 -8.24 4.86 -1.80
C SER A 40 -7.13 4.77 -2.84
N PHE A 41 -5.91 4.86 -2.35
CA PHE A 41 -4.69 4.64 -3.11
C PHE A 41 -3.85 3.64 -2.33
N LYS A 42 -3.58 2.48 -2.90
CA LYS A 42 -3.00 1.32 -2.24
C LYS A 42 -1.70 0.92 -2.94
N GLY A 43 -0.77 0.34 -2.19
CA GLY A 43 0.46 -0.20 -2.73
C GLY A 43 1.40 0.85 -3.34
N ILE A 44 1.36 2.09 -2.85
CA ILE A 44 2.20 3.18 -3.38
C ILE A 44 3.64 2.97 -2.90
N PRO A 45 4.64 2.82 -3.78
CA PRO A 45 6.03 2.71 -3.35
C PRO A 45 6.53 4.05 -2.81
N PHE A 46 7.11 4.05 -1.61
CA PHE A 46 7.70 5.26 -1.01
C PHE A 46 9.23 5.20 -0.89
N ALA A 47 9.81 4.01 -1.09
CA ALA A 47 11.25 3.78 -1.12
C ALA A 47 11.62 2.81 -2.24
N GLN A 48 12.90 2.78 -2.60
CA GLN A 48 13.45 1.71 -3.45
C GLN A 48 13.32 0.35 -2.75
N PRO A 49 13.12 -0.75 -3.52
CA PRO A 49 13.07 -2.10 -2.96
C PRO A 49 14.33 -2.39 -2.10
N PRO A 50 14.20 -2.71 -0.80
CA PRO A 50 15.33 -2.86 0.10
C PRO A 50 15.99 -4.26 -0.03
N ILE A 51 16.18 -4.71 -1.28
CA ILE A 51 16.73 -6.02 -1.64
C ILE A 51 18.20 -5.94 -2.02
N GLY A 52 18.88 -7.09 -2.02
CA GLY A 52 20.26 -7.20 -2.48
C GLY A 52 21.19 -6.20 -1.77
N PRO A 53 21.89 -5.30 -2.50
CA PRO A 53 22.79 -4.32 -1.89
C PRO A 53 22.12 -3.29 -0.97
N LEU A 54 20.79 -3.17 -0.99
CA LEU A 54 20.01 -2.28 -0.12
C LEU A 54 19.48 -2.98 1.13
N ARG A 55 19.64 -4.31 1.22
CA ARG A 55 19.30 -5.08 2.43
C ARG A 55 20.11 -4.53 3.63
N TRP A 56 19.42 -4.30 4.75
CA TRP A 56 19.98 -3.74 5.99
C TRP A 56 20.54 -2.31 5.90
N LYS A 57 20.36 -1.60 4.79
CA LYS A 57 20.67 -0.16 4.68
C LYS A 57 19.44 0.70 4.99
N PRO A 58 19.61 1.99 5.37
CA PRO A 58 18.50 2.93 5.42
C PRO A 58 17.70 2.95 4.09
N PRO A 59 16.38 3.19 4.13
CA PRO A 59 15.56 3.25 2.92
C PRO A 59 16.05 4.39 2.01
N VAL A 60 16.18 4.10 0.72
CA VAL A 60 16.44 5.11 -0.31
C VAL A 60 15.09 5.62 -0.82
N PRO A 61 14.83 6.94 -0.86
CA PRO A 61 13.58 7.48 -1.38
C PRO A 61 13.23 6.90 -2.75
N PHE A 62 11.94 6.66 -2.99
CA PHE A 62 11.50 6.18 -4.30
C PHE A 62 11.89 7.19 -5.38
N ALA A 63 12.52 6.68 -6.43
CA ALA A 63 12.84 7.44 -7.63
C ALA A 63 12.12 6.74 -8.79
N PRO A 64 11.19 7.43 -9.47
CA PRO A 64 10.47 6.82 -10.58
C PRO A 64 11.45 6.42 -11.71
N PRO A 65 11.18 5.32 -12.42
CA PRO A 65 12.11 4.74 -13.40
C PRO A 65 12.36 5.60 -14.64
N SER A 66 11.65 6.73 -14.80
CA SER A 66 11.85 7.68 -15.89
C SER A 66 11.75 9.12 -15.36
N PRO A 67 12.60 10.06 -15.83
CA PRO A 67 12.45 11.49 -15.55
C PRO A 67 11.09 12.05 -15.97
N ASN A 68 10.41 11.40 -16.92
CA ASN A 68 9.06 11.75 -17.36
C ASN A 68 7.98 11.04 -16.51
N ALA A 69 8.19 10.91 -15.19
CA ALA A 69 7.30 10.19 -14.28
C ALA A 69 5.84 10.69 -14.34
N HIS A 70 5.62 11.95 -14.69
CA HIS A 70 4.29 12.53 -14.90
C HIS A 70 3.52 11.93 -16.10
N ASN A 71 4.19 11.14 -16.97
CA ASN A 71 3.52 10.39 -18.03
C ASN A 71 3.20 8.94 -17.62
N ASN A 72 3.69 8.48 -16.47
CA ASN A 72 3.47 7.13 -15.98
C ASN A 72 2.36 7.14 -14.93
N ILE A 73 1.24 6.50 -15.26
CA ILE A 73 0.14 6.28 -14.32
C ILE A 73 0.44 5.01 -13.53
N PHE A 74 0.69 5.15 -12.23
CA PHE A 74 0.80 4.04 -11.30
C PHE A 74 -0.60 3.61 -10.85
N ASN A 75 -0.93 2.33 -11.10
CA ASN A 75 -2.19 1.75 -10.65
C ASN A 75 -2.13 1.46 -9.14
N ALA A 76 -2.71 2.36 -8.33
CA ALA A 76 -2.74 2.29 -6.88
C ALA A 76 -4.05 1.68 -6.35
N THR A 77 -4.56 0.62 -7.00
CA THR A 77 -5.82 -0.03 -6.61
C THR A 77 -5.61 -1.32 -5.82
N THR A 78 -4.38 -1.84 -5.77
CA THR A 78 -4.04 -3.09 -5.09
C THR A 78 -3.08 -2.84 -3.93
N LEU A 79 -3.23 -3.60 -2.84
CA LEU A 79 -2.32 -3.53 -1.70
C LEU A 79 -0.96 -4.15 -2.10
N GLY A 80 0.12 -3.58 -1.58
CA GLY A 80 1.46 -4.16 -1.74
C GLY A 80 1.72 -5.33 -0.80
N PRO A 81 2.77 -6.15 -1.06
CA PRO A 81 3.22 -7.22 -0.18
C PRO A 81 3.46 -6.75 1.26
N ALA A 82 3.25 -7.63 2.23
CA ALA A 82 3.71 -7.40 3.60
C ALA A 82 5.23 -7.55 3.66
N CYS A 83 5.87 -6.90 4.64
CA CYS A 83 7.28 -7.20 4.93
C CYS A 83 7.40 -8.58 5.61
N ILE A 84 8.50 -9.28 5.30
CA ILE A 84 8.78 -10.61 5.88
C ILE A 84 8.68 -10.56 7.40
N SER A 85 7.77 -11.35 7.97
CA SER A 85 7.40 -11.29 9.39
C SER A 85 7.86 -12.54 10.15
N GLN A 86 8.13 -12.36 11.44
CA GLN A 86 8.42 -13.46 12.37
C GLN A 86 7.50 -13.35 13.57
N PHE A 87 6.93 -14.48 14.00
CA PHE A 87 6.02 -14.56 15.14
C PHE A 87 6.68 -15.35 16.29
N PRO A 88 7.60 -14.73 17.06
CA PRO A 88 8.41 -15.43 18.06
C PRO A 88 7.71 -15.62 19.41
N PHE A 89 6.47 -15.16 19.58
CA PHE A 89 5.77 -15.17 20.87
C PHE A 89 4.96 -16.46 21.09
N ALA A 90 4.66 -16.77 22.36
CA ALA A 90 3.98 -18.01 22.76
C ALA A 90 2.63 -18.27 22.06
N ASN A 91 1.95 -17.21 21.60
CA ASN A 91 0.66 -17.27 20.91
C ASN A 91 0.78 -17.12 19.38
N ALA A 92 1.92 -17.52 18.80
CA ALA A 92 2.26 -17.29 17.39
C ALA A 92 1.14 -17.64 16.39
N GLU A 93 0.35 -18.69 16.64
CA GLU A 93 -0.76 -19.09 15.76
C GLU A 93 -1.92 -18.09 15.77
N LEU A 94 -2.30 -17.58 16.94
CA LEU A 94 -3.33 -16.54 17.03
C LEU A 94 -2.83 -15.22 16.44
N ASP A 95 -1.58 -14.86 16.72
CA ASP A 95 -0.98 -13.63 16.19
C ASP A 95 -0.89 -13.68 14.67
N LYS A 96 -0.45 -14.80 14.08
CA LYS A 96 -0.45 -15.00 12.63
C LYS A 96 -1.86 -14.87 12.05
N LYS A 97 -2.85 -15.50 12.69
CA LYS A 97 -4.24 -15.45 12.20
C LYS A 97 -4.82 -14.03 12.19
N LEU A 98 -4.42 -13.18 13.13
CA LEU A 98 -4.94 -11.82 13.25
C LEU A 98 -4.12 -10.81 12.44
N PHE A 99 -2.80 -10.95 12.46
CA PHE A 99 -1.87 -9.93 11.97
C PHE A 99 -1.06 -10.36 10.76
N ASN A 100 -1.04 -11.65 10.41
CA ASN A 100 -0.51 -12.16 9.15
C ASN A 100 -1.62 -12.48 8.14
N THR A 101 -2.53 -11.53 7.96
CA THR A 101 -3.59 -11.62 6.93
C THR A 101 -3.39 -10.55 5.86
N PRO A 102 -2.24 -10.52 5.14
CA PRO A 102 -2.14 -9.65 3.98
C PRO A 102 -3.24 -9.98 2.97
N ALA A 103 -3.56 -9.00 2.11
CA ALA A 103 -4.51 -9.18 1.03
C ALA A 103 -4.20 -10.47 0.26
N VAL A 104 -5.23 -11.26 -0.06
CA VAL A 104 -5.05 -12.56 -0.72
C VAL A 104 -4.48 -12.34 -2.13
N PRO A 105 -3.37 -13.01 -2.52
CA PRO A 105 -2.62 -14.02 -1.76
C PRO A 105 -1.64 -13.41 -0.73
N PRO A 106 -1.39 -14.07 0.42
CA PRO A 106 -0.48 -13.57 1.43
C PRO A 106 0.97 -13.63 0.90
N GLU A 107 1.40 -12.56 0.25
CA GLU A 107 2.77 -12.41 -0.22
C GLU A 107 3.52 -11.54 0.79
N GLU A 108 4.38 -12.21 1.56
CA GLU A 108 5.47 -11.55 2.26
C GLU A 108 6.67 -11.44 1.30
N ALA A 109 7.26 -10.25 1.21
CA ALA A 109 8.42 -9.99 0.38
C ALA A 109 9.39 -9.02 1.08
N GLU A 110 10.64 -8.99 0.63
CA GLU A 110 11.56 -7.91 1.01
C GLU A 110 11.24 -6.60 0.28
N ASP A 111 10.76 -6.69 -0.96
CA ASP A 111 10.16 -5.57 -1.65
C ASP A 111 8.76 -5.30 -1.07
N CYS A 112 8.74 -4.55 0.01
CA CYS A 112 7.54 -4.35 0.83
C CYS A 112 7.32 -2.89 1.26
N LEU A 113 8.18 -1.94 0.85
CA LEU A 113 8.12 -0.53 1.29
C LEU A 113 7.04 0.26 0.54
N PHE A 114 5.80 -0.12 0.81
CA PHE A 114 4.59 0.47 0.26
C PHE A 114 3.77 1.19 1.33
N LEU A 115 3.04 2.22 0.91
CA LEU A 115 2.04 2.90 1.71
C LEU A 115 0.67 2.88 1.04
N ASN A 116 -0.34 3.17 1.84
CA ASN A 116 -1.73 3.22 1.46
C ASN A 116 -2.38 4.49 2.02
N VAL A 117 -3.26 5.12 1.26
CA VAL A 117 -3.98 6.34 1.61
C VAL A 117 -5.47 6.10 1.42
N TRP A 118 -6.28 6.50 2.40
CA TRP A 118 -7.73 6.50 2.34
C TRP A 118 -8.26 7.87 2.71
N GLU A 119 -9.19 8.38 1.92
CA GLU A 119 -9.89 9.63 2.19
C GLU A 119 -11.40 9.47 1.94
N PRO A 120 -12.25 10.24 2.61
CA PRO A 120 -13.69 10.16 2.38
C PRO A 120 -14.05 10.78 1.01
N ALA A 121 -14.95 10.15 0.26
CA ALA A 121 -15.44 10.62 -1.03
C ALA A 121 -16.44 11.78 -0.84
N LEU A 122 -15.94 12.95 -0.45
CA LEU A 122 -16.75 14.09 -0.03
C LEU A 122 -16.93 15.17 -1.12
N GLY A 123 -16.59 14.89 -2.37
CA GLY A 123 -16.62 15.90 -3.44
C GLY A 123 -15.68 17.10 -3.17
N LEU A 124 -14.68 16.93 -2.29
CA LEU A 124 -13.82 18.01 -1.80
C LEU A 124 -12.83 18.54 -2.83
N LYS A 125 -12.69 17.85 -3.99
CA LYS A 125 -11.78 18.29 -5.06
C LYS A 125 -12.00 19.75 -5.47
N ASN A 126 -13.22 20.27 -5.31
CA ASN A 126 -13.56 21.65 -5.66
C ASN A 126 -13.71 22.60 -4.46
N SER A 127 -13.65 22.12 -3.22
CA SER A 127 -13.85 22.96 -2.02
C SER A 127 -12.56 23.54 -1.45
N GLY A 128 -11.39 23.04 -1.87
CA GLY A 128 -10.08 23.45 -1.33
C GLY A 128 -9.88 23.11 0.15
N ARG A 129 -10.82 22.40 0.77
CA ARG A 129 -10.79 22.08 2.20
C ARG A 129 -9.75 20.99 2.48
N LYS A 130 -8.76 21.31 3.32
CA LYS A 130 -7.78 20.34 3.83
C LYS A 130 -8.40 19.50 4.95
N LEU A 131 -8.12 18.21 4.96
CA LEU A 131 -8.55 17.28 6.01
C LEU A 131 -7.38 16.98 6.97
N PRO A 132 -7.66 16.68 8.25
CA PRO A 132 -6.66 16.12 9.15
C PRO A 132 -6.09 14.81 8.60
N VAL A 133 -4.80 14.56 8.84
CA VAL A 133 -4.11 13.34 8.39
C VAL A 133 -3.67 12.53 9.60
N ILE A 134 -4.05 11.25 9.65
CA ILE A 134 -3.50 10.26 10.58
C ILE A 134 -2.52 9.37 9.83
N VAL A 135 -1.30 9.26 10.35
CA VAL A 135 -0.29 8.30 9.85
C VAL A 135 -0.19 7.15 10.84
N TRP A 136 -0.50 5.95 10.38
CA TRP A 136 -0.60 4.73 11.17
C TRP A 136 0.61 3.83 10.99
N PHE A 137 1.25 3.53 12.12
CA PHE A 137 2.35 2.58 12.24
C PHE A 137 1.78 1.34 12.94
N PHE A 138 1.74 0.20 12.25
CA PHE A 138 1.26 -1.02 12.89
C PHE A 138 2.22 -1.50 13.99
N GLY A 139 1.67 -2.23 14.98
CA GLY A 139 2.42 -2.80 16.09
C GLY A 139 3.19 -4.07 15.73
N GLY A 140 3.17 -5.08 16.61
CA GLY A 140 3.84 -6.37 16.35
C GLY A 140 5.30 -6.45 16.79
N GLY A 141 5.70 -5.58 17.72
CA GLY A 141 6.99 -5.66 18.41
C GLY A 141 8.20 -5.57 17.49
N LEU A 142 8.06 -4.88 16.35
CA LEU A 142 9.06 -4.80 15.28
C LEU A 142 9.36 -6.15 14.58
N ALA A 143 8.68 -7.24 14.96
CA ALA A 143 8.93 -8.59 14.46
C ALA A 143 7.96 -9.00 13.34
N PHE A 144 6.72 -8.55 13.43
CA PHE A 144 5.66 -8.88 12.47
C PHE A 144 4.68 -7.72 12.26
N GLY A 145 3.83 -7.83 11.23
CA GLY A 145 2.71 -6.94 10.99
C GLY A 145 2.66 -6.47 9.54
N THR A 146 1.59 -5.74 9.20
CA THR A 146 1.40 -5.21 7.85
C THR A 146 0.50 -3.97 7.86
N ALA A 147 0.73 -3.06 6.91
CA ALA A 147 -0.10 -1.90 6.65
C ALA A 147 -1.42 -2.25 5.93
N SER A 148 -1.57 -3.50 5.50
CA SER A 148 -2.60 -4.00 4.59
C SER A 148 -3.76 -4.73 5.30
N LEU A 149 -3.85 -4.67 6.63
CA LEU A 149 -4.95 -5.33 7.34
C LEU A 149 -6.31 -4.66 7.00
N PRO A 150 -7.39 -5.45 6.77
CA PRO A 150 -8.69 -4.92 6.37
C PRO A 150 -9.32 -3.92 7.35
N MET A 151 -8.91 -3.95 8.62
CA MET A 151 -9.42 -3.04 9.66
C MET A 151 -8.81 -1.63 9.58
N TYR A 152 -7.79 -1.41 8.75
CA TYR A 152 -7.10 -0.12 8.62
C TYR A 152 -7.69 0.74 7.50
N GLY A 153 -7.77 2.05 7.72
CA GLY A 153 -8.08 3.03 6.67
C GLY A 153 -9.57 3.34 6.49
N ALA A 154 -10.28 2.54 5.69
CA ALA A 154 -11.54 2.94 5.07
C ALA A 154 -12.63 3.38 6.06
N SER A 155 -12.85 2.62 7.14
CA SER A 155 -13.87 2.95 8.15
C SER A 155 -13.57 4.27 8.87
N LEU A 156 -12.30 4.49 9.25
CA LEU A 156 -11.88 5.72 9.93
C LEU A 156 -11.96 6.92 8.98
N ALA A 157 -11.46 6.80 7.76
CA ALA A 157 -11.49 7.86 6.76
C ALA A 157 -12.94 8.34 6.52
N LYS A 158 -13.86 7.40 6.27
CA LYS A 158 -15.28 7.68 6.03
C LYS A 158 -15.96 8.31 7.23
N ASN A 159 -15.86 7.69 8.40
CA ASN A 159 -16.70 8.03 9.55
C ASN A 159 -16.18 9.24 10.32
N GLN A 160 -14.87 9.54 10.25
CA GLN A 160 -14.25 10.66 10.95
C GLN A 160 -13.92 11.84 10.03
N GLY A 161 -14.09 11.68 8.72
CA GLY A 161 -13.80 12.75 7.76
C GLY A 161 -12.31 13.11 7.70
N ILE A 162 -11.43 12.11 7.78
CA ILE A 162 -9.96 12.27 7.83
C ILE A 162 -9.29 11.60 6.63
N VAL A 163 -8.05 12.00 6.35
CA VAL A 163 -7.13 11.18 5.55
C VAL A 163 -6.43 10.21 6.49
N PHE A 164 -6.49 8.92 6.18
CA PHE A 164 -5.76 7.88 6.89
C PHE A 164 -4.65 7.37 5.99
N VAL A 165 -3.43 7.29 6.51
CA VAL A 165 -2.26 6.75 5.82
C VAL A 165 -1.72 5.57 6.63
N SER A 166 -1.57 4.40 6.03
CA SER A 166 -0.79 3.30 6.63
C SER A 166 0.41 3.00 5.74
N PHE A 167 1.50 2.54 6.34
CA PHE A 167 2.68 2.20 5.55
C PHE A 167 3.45 1.04 6.17
N ASN A 168 4.12 0.28 5.30
CA ASN A 168 4.98 -0.81 5.70
C ASN A 168 6.34 -0.32 6.14
N TYR A 169 6.90 -0.97 7.14
CA TYR A 169 8.29 -0.86 7.51
C TYR A 169 8.88 -2.26 7.64
N ARG A 170 10.17 -2.42 7.31
CA ARG A 170 10.86 -3.72 7.45
C ARG A 170 10.83 -4.15 8.91
N THR A 171 10.55 -5.42 9.13
CA THR A 171 10.46 -6.06 10.44
C THR A 171 11.65 -7.00 10.67
N ASN A 172 11.76 -7.55 11.89
CA ASN A 172 12.76 -8.52 12.34
C ASN A 172 14.20 -8.19 11.89
N VAL A 173 14.99 -9.21 11.53
CA VAL A 173 16.35 -9.06 11.01
C VAL A 173 16.42 -8.21 9.73
N PHE A 174 15.35 -8.11 8.92
CA PHE A 174 15.40 -7.27 7.72
C PHE A 174 15.40 -5.77 8.04
N GLY A 175 14.72 -5.35 9.11
CA GLY A 175 14.61 -3.94 9.52
C GLY A 175 15.54 -3.53 10.65
N PHE A 176 15.86 -4.46 11.55
CA PHE A 176 16.48 -4.15 12.86
C PHE A 176 17.75 -4.95 13.13
N PHE A 177 18.40 -5.47 12.09
CA PHE A 177 19.72 -6.06 12.22
C PHE A 177 20.76 -5.00 12.59
N PHE A 178 21.47 -5.23 13.68
CA PHE A 178 22.61 -4.42 14.11
C PHE A 178 23.88 -5.28 14.13
N PRO A 179 24.72 -5.22 13.08
CA PRO A 179 26.05 -5.80 13.16
C PRO A 179 26.87 -4.91 14.09
N GLY A 180 27.36 -5.44 15.21
CA GLY A 180 28.07 -4.67 16.26
C GLY A 180 29.29 -3.85 15.82
N SER A 181 29.69 -3.93 14.55
CA SER A 181 30.75 -3.13 13.91
C SER A 181 30.24 -1.87 13.19
N ALA A 182 28.93 -1.66 13.08
CA ALA A 182 28.36 -0.43 12.55
C ALA A 182 28.67 0.72 13.52
N ARG A 183 29.77 1.45 13.23
CA ARG A 183 30.06 2.71 13.93
C ARG A 183 28.81 3.56 13.82
N ARG A 184 28.35 4.05 14.97
CA ARG A 184 27.32 5.08 15.09
C ARG A 184 27.87 6.34 14.41
N SER A 185 27.83 6.42 13.08
CA SER A 185 27.89 7.72 12.41
C SER A 185 26.71 8.50 12.94
N SER A 186 27.00 9.71 13.38
CA SER A 186 26.12 10.66 14.06
C SER A 186 24.63 10.44 13.82
N LEU A 187 23.90 10.50 14.93
CA LEU A 187 22.49 10.83 14.97
C LEU A 187 22.28 12.16 14.24
N ASP A 188 22.06 12.08 12.93
CA ASP A 188 21.49 13.17 12.15
C ASP A 188 19.96 12.95 12.20
N TRP A 189 19.37 13.30 13.35
CA TRP A 189 17.94 13.55 13.48
C TRP A 189 17.71 15.06 13.51
#